data_AF-A0A1W0B1Z6-F1
#
_entry.id   AF-A0A1W0B1Z6-F1
#
_cell.length_a   1.000
_cell.length_b   1.000
_cell.length_c   1.000
_cell.angle_alpha   90.00
_cell.angle_beta   90.00
_cell.angle_gamma   90.00
#
_symmetry.space_group_name_H-M   'P 1'
#
loop_
_entity.id
_entity.type
_entity.pdbx_description
1 polymer ?
#
loop_
_entity_poly.entity_id
_entity_poly.type
_entity_poly.pdbx_seq_one_letter_code
_entity_poly.pdbx_strand_id
1 'polypeptide(L)'
;MTEQHEAPGGVSRALQKDIPQATVARLATYLRVLAMLADDGVAIVSSEELAVAAGVNSAKLRKDLSFLGPNGVRGVGYDVVRLRARVEEVLGLADGHRVVLVGAGNLGRALAGYRGFRRRGFTVVGLFDNDQALVGTEIHGQQVRDARNTADLTADVAALQPTIAVIAVPDDAAQPVCDALVAAGVQSILSFAPCALEAPPTVEVRRVDLAVEMQMLSFERVRNADADPGSVAATLNEAENTTAGENNSGTRSVEHRSAATSGSIGARPAAAETGDDAQNVSTGTATAGAELADTAPTARSLAGPGRGTRRLPATHAPPTHAACAAAQATSHSATEPTSKGSVVTP
;
A
#
# COMPACT_ATOMS: atom_id res chain seq x y z
N MET A 1 42.53 21.82 -18.42
CA MET A 1 41.10 22.18 -18.37
C MET A 1 40.33 20.90 -18.23
N THR A 2 40.01 20.53 -17.00
CA THR A 2 39.21 19.36 -16.65
C THR A 2 37.87 19.89 -16.20
N GLU A 3 36.89 19.86 -17.11
CA GLU A 3 35.51 20.22 -16.82
C GLU A 3 34.90 19.10 -15.98
N GLN A 4 34.58 19.43 -14.73
CA GLN A 4 33.70 18.60 -13.89
C GLN A 4 32.27 18.93 -14.28
N HIS A 5 31.56 17.92 -14.78
CA HIS A 5 30.14 17.97 -15.08
C HIS A 5 29.38 17.73 -13.76
N GLU A 6 28.73 18.76 -13.26
CA GLU A 6 27.88 18.70 -12.06
C GLU A 6 26.47 18.20 -12.47
N ALA A 7 26.03 17.08 -11.89
CA ALA A 7 24.70 16.51 -12.11
C ALA A 7 23.66 17.23 -11.22
N PRO A 8 22.40 17.41 -11.67
CA PRO A 8 21.43 18.20 -10.92
C PRO A 8 20.87 17.43 -9.73
N GLY A 9 21.18 17.94 -8.52
CA GLY A 9 20.34 17.99 -7.33
C GLY A 9 19.33 16.87 -7.06
N GLY A 10 19.78 15.64 -6.83
CA GLY A 10 19.02 14.66 -6.04
C GLY A 10 19.30 14.87 -4.57
N VAL A 11 18.27 14.93 -3.72
CA VAL A 11 18.47 14.94 -2.26
C VAL A 11 19.31 13.73 -1.88
N SER A 12 20.47 13.96 -1.27
CA SER A 12 21.46 12.92 -0.96
C SER A 12 20.79 11.73 -0.29
N ARG A 13 20.96 10.53 -0.86
CA ARG A 13 20.51 9.22 -0.34
C ARG A 13 20.81 8.99 1.16
N ALA A 14 21.75 9.76 1.71
CA ALA A 14 22.05 9.84 3.15
C ALA A 14 20.90 10.43 4.00
N LEU A 15 20.19 11.46 3.52
CA LEU A 15 19.08 12.10 4.26
C LEU A 15 17.86 11.19 4.42
N GLN A 16 17.63 10.26 3.48
CA GLN A 16 16.56 9.26 3.58
C GLN A 16 16.79 8.25 4.71
N LYS A 17 18.04 8.03 5.15
CA LYS A 17 18.36 7.11 6.27
C LYS A 17 18.08 7.69 7.65
N ASP A 18 17.91 9.01 7.78
CA ASP A 18 17.80 9.69 9.08
C ASP A 18 16.36 9.96 9.51
N ILE A 19 15.37 9.59 8.70
CA ILE A 19 13.95 9.85 9.01
C ILE A 19 13.37 8.68 9.82
N PRO A 20 12.84 8.91 11.04
CA PRO A 20 12.21 7.86 11.82
C PRO A 20 11.03 7.21 11.08
N GLN A 21 10.87 5.89 11.19
CA GLN A 21 9.79 5.16 10.53
C GLN A 21 8.38 5.69 10.88
N ALA A 22 8.19 6.11 12.15
CA ALA A 22 6.95 6.74 12.58
C ALA A 22 6.69 8.07 11.86
N THR A 23 7.73 8.81 11.48
CA THR A 23 7.63 10.03 10.68
C THR A 23 7.30 9.71 9.23
N VAL A 24 7.90 8.68 8.62
CA VAL A 24 7.55 8.20 7.26
C VAL A 24 6.05 7.91 7.14
N ALA A 25 5.47 7.19 8.11
CA ALA A 25 4.03 6.93 8.12
C ALA A 25 3.19 8.21 8.16
N ARG A 26 3.62 9.24 8.91
CA ARG A 26 2.92 10.53 8.98
C ARG A 26 3.12 11.38 7.73
N LEU A 27 4.29 11.31 7.08
CA LEU A 27 4.54 11.98 5.80
C LEU A 27 3.57 11.48 4.72
N ALA A 28 3.25 10.18 4.69
CA ALA A 28 2.23 9.64 3.80
C ALA A 28 0.82 10.23 4.08
N THR A 29 0.49 10.46 5.36
CA THR A 29 -0.76 11.15 5.74
C THR A 29 -0.75 12.60 5.30
N TYR A 30 0.37 13.32 5.45
CA TYR A 30 0.51 14.70 5.01
C TYR A 30 0.38 14.81 3.50
N LEU A 31 0.99 13.87 2.75
CA LEU A 31 0.88 13.82 1.30
C LEU A 31 -0.57 13.72 0.83
N ARG A 32 -1.40 12.91 1.52
CA ARG A 32 -2.84 12.82 1.22
C ARG A 32 -3.53 14.19 1.36
N VAL A 33 -3.27 14.90 2.46
CA VAL A 33 -3.88 16.21 2.72
C VAL A 33 -3.38 17.25 1.73
N LEU A 34 -2.07 17.27 1.44
CA LEU A 34 -1.47 18.18 0.46
C LEU A 34 -2.01 17.95 -0.95
N ALA A 35 -2.28 16.71 -1.33
CA ALA A 35 -2.93 16.40 -2.60
C ALA A 35 -4.35 16.99 -2.67
N MET A 36 -5.14 16.87 -1.60
CA MET A 36 -6.48 17.49 -1.53
C MET A 36 -6.41 19.01 -1.63
N LEU A 37 -5.53 19.65 -0.85
CA LEU A 37 -5.33 21.10 -0.89
C LEU A 37 -4.89 21.60 -2.27
N ALA A 38 -4.03 20.83 -2.96
CA ALA A 38 -3.61 21.15 -4.32
C ALA A 38 -4.77 21.03 -5.32
N ASP A 39 -5.59 20.00 -5.21
CA ASP A 39 -6.78 19.80 -6.04
C ASP A 39 -7.81 20.93 -5.82
N ASP A 40 -7.90 21.46 -4.59
CA ASP A 40 -8.73 22.61 -4.22
C ASP A 40 -8.12 23.97 -4.61
N GLY A 41 -6.93 23.99 -5.22
CA GLY A 41 -6.25 25.21 -5.67
C GLY A 41 -5.64 26.05 -4.55
N VAL A 42 -5.45 25.49 -3.35
CA VAL A 42 -4.82 26.18 -2.23
C VAL A 42 -3.31 26.31 -2.49
N ALA A 43 -2.83 27.55 -2.59
CA ALA A 43 -1.41 27.82 -2.86
C ALA A 43 -0.53 27.69 -1.60
N ILE A 44 -1.00 28.25 -0.48
CA ILE A 44 -0.27 28.33 0.78
C ILE A 44 -1.11 27.74 1.90
N VAL A 45 -0.49 26.93 2.76
CA VAL A 45 -1.12 26.36 3.96
C VAL A 45 -0.27 26.61 5.20
N SER A 46 -0.89 27.00 6.31
CA SER A 46 -0.18 27.14 7.58
C SER A 46 0.13 25.77 8.20
N SER A 47 1.11 25.75 9.10
CA SER A 47 1.42 24.53 9.87
C SER A 47 0.29 24.06 10.79
N GLU A 48 -0.62 24.96 11.17
CA GLU A 48 -1.74 24.63 12.04
C GLU A 48 -2.87 24.01 11.23
N GLU A 49 -3.27 24.63 10.13
CA GLU A 49 -4.29 24.09 9.21
C GLU A 49 -3.88 22.71 8.68
N LEU A 50 -2.63 22.55 8.23
CA LEU A 50 -2.15 21.27 7.73
C LEU A 50 -2.14 20.20 8.84
N ALA A 51 -1.82 20.58 10.08
CA ALA A 51 -1.78 19.66 11.20
C ALA A 51 -3.19 19.20 11.61
N VAL A 52 -4.15 20.14 11.66
CA VAL A 52 -5.56 19.85 11.91
C VAL A 52 -6.11 18.90 10.84
N ALA A 53 -5.90 19.21 9.57
CA ALA A 53 -6.37 18.38 8.46
C ALA A 53 -5.70 16.99 8.42
N ALA A 54 -4.47 16.88 8.91
CA ALA A 54 -3.76 15.60 9.04
C ALA A 54 -4.02 14.85 10.36
N GLY A 55 -4.77 15.45 11.31
CA GLY A 55 -5.05 14.85 12.61
C GLY A 55 -3.83 14.72 13.53
N VAL A 56 -2.88 15.66 13.44
CA VAL A 56 -1.65 15.66 14.24
C VAL A 56 -1.47 16.98 14.99
N ASN A 57 -0.62 16.98 16.02
CA ASN A 57 -0.21 18.23 16.67
C ASN A 57 0.71 19.06 15.76
N SER A 58 0.50 20.38 15.69
CA SER A 58 1.28 21.29 14.84
C SER A 58 2.78 21.31 15.15
N ALA A 59 3.18 21.15 16.42
CA ALA A 59 4.58 21.04 16.81
C ALA A 59 5.21 19.74 16.27
N LYS A 60 4.46 18.64 16.27
CA LYS A 60 4.89 17.35 15.72
C LYS A 60 5.05 17.45 14.19
N LEU A 61 4.09 18.07 13.51
CA LEU A 61 4.17 18.32 12.07
C LEU A 61 5.40 19.15 11.71
N ARG A 62 5.66 20.27 12.42
CA ARG A 62 6.85 21.09 12.15
C ARG A 62 8.15 20.30 12.35
N LYS A 63 8.22 19.45 13.39
CA LYS A 63 9.36 18.56 13.62
C LYS A 63 9.52 17.56 12.47
N ASP A 64 8.43 16.97 12.01
CA ASP A 64 8.46 16.00 10.90
C ASP A 64 8.88 16.64 9.58
N LEU A 65 8.36 17.82 9.27
CA LEU A 65 8.75 18.56 8.06
C LEU A 65 10.20 19.07 8.14
N SER A 66 10.75 19.29 9.33
CA SER A 66 12.15 19.74 9.46
C SER A 66 13.17 18.75 8.88
N PHE A 67 12.83 17.46 8.82
CA PHE A 67 13.68 16.43 8.19
C PHE A 67 13.77 16.58 6.66
N LEU A 68 12.81 17.24 6.02
CA LEU A 68 12.81 17.41 4.55
C LEU A 68 13.69 18.60 4.10
N GLY A 69 14.21 19.39 5.04
CA GLY A 69 14.99 20.60 4.79
C GLY A 69 14.16 21.90 4.87
N PRO A 70 14.60 22.98 4.22
CA PRO A 70 13.87 24.25 4.21
C PRO A 70 12.62 24.17 3.34
N ASN A 71 11.43 24.07 3.95
CA ASN A 71 10.18 23.84 3.20
C ASN A 71 9.11 24.94 3.37
N GLY A 72 9.39 26.00 4.13
CA GLY A 72 8.45 27.08 4.38
C GLY A 72 9.13 28.35 4.87
N VAL A 73 8.35 29.43 4.94
CA VAL A 73 8.80 30.73 5.46
C VAL A 73 8.06 30.99 6.77
N ARG A 74 8.81 31.32 7.83
CA ARG A 74 8.21 31.66 9.13
C ARG A 74 7.21 32.81 8.95
N GLY A 75 5.98 32.60 9.41
CA GLY A 75 4.90 33.59 9.33
C GLY A 75 4.11 33.58 8.01
N VAL A 76 4.52 32.81 7.00
CA VAL A 76 3.79 32.70 5.72
C VAL A 76 3.13 31.33 5.58
N GLY A 77 3.83 30.26 5.95
CA GLY A 77 3.35 28.89 5.80
C GLY A 77 4.16 28.11 4.76
N TYR A 78 3.53 27.10 4.19
CA TYR A 78 4.10 26.18 3.22
C TYR A 78 3.43 26.34 1.86
N ASP A 79 4.23 26.42 0.81
CA ASP A 79 3.74 26.26 -0.55
C ASP A 79 3.29 24.81 -0.75
N VAL A 80 2.00 24.62 -1.07
CA VAL A 80 1.37 23.30 -1.11
C VAL A 80 1.99 22.43 -2.19
N VAL A 81 2.20 22.97 -3.39
CA VAL A 81 2.74 22.23 -4.54
C VAL A 81 4.19 21.84 -4.29
N ARG A 82 5.00 22.78 -3.81
CA ARG A 82 6.42 22.55 -3.50
C ARG A 82 6.59 21.58 -2.34
N LEU A 83 5.83 21.73 -1.26
CA LEU A 83 5.89 20.82 -0.11
C LEU A 83 5.45 19.42 -0.51
N ARG A 84 4.38 19.30 -1.31
CA ARG A 84 3.91 18.02 -1.85
C ARG A 84 5.02 17.31 -2.63
N ALA A 85 5.62 17.99 -3.61
CA ALA A 85 6.70 17.42 -4.43
C ALA A 85 7.89 16.97 -3.57
N ARG A 86 8.23 17.74 -2.53
CA ARG A 86 9.30 17.39 -1.60
C ARG A 86 8.98 16.16 -0.77
N VAL A 87 7.74 16.02 -0.30
CA VAL A 87 7.29 14.83 0.42
C VAL A 87 7.28 13.61 -0.51
N GLU A 88 6.84 13.75 -1.76
CA GLU A 88 6.87 12.69 -2.78
C GLU A 88 8.30 12.22 -3.05
N GLU A 89 9.26 13.14 -3.20
CA GLU A 89 10.69 12.85 -3.40
C GLU A 89 11.27 12.06 -2.21
N VAL A 90 11.00 12.50 -0.98
CA VAL A 90 11.50 11.83 0.22
C VAL A 90 10.89 10.44 0.42
N LEU A 91 9.63 10.26 0.03
CA LEU A 91 8.95 8.96 0.06
C LEU A 91 9.32 8.05 -1.14
N GLY A 92 10.16 8.53 -2.07
CA GLY A 92 10.58 7.75 -3.24
C GLY A 92 9.51 7.59 -4.31
N LEU A 93 8.48 8.43 -4.31
CA LEU A 93 7.32 8.33 -5.21
C LEU A 93 7.53 9.06 -6.55
N ALA A 94 8.62 9.83 -6.71
CA ALA A 94 8.87 10.68 -7.86
C ALA A 94 8.94 9.90 -9.19
N ASP A 95 9.60 8.74 -9.18
CA ASP A 95 9.75 7.88 -10.37
C ASP A 95 8.56 6.94 -10.61
N GLY A 96 7.60 6.95 -9.68
CA GLY A 96 6.52 5.97 -9.63
C GLY A 96 7.01 4.56 -9.27
N HIS A 97 6.06 3.70 -8.92
CA HIS A 97 6.32 2.33 -8.53
C HIS A 97 5.56 1.37 -9.43
N ARG A 98 6.28 0.32 -9.86
CA ARG A 98 5.72 -0.78 -10.64
C ARG A 98 5.35 -1.89 -9.68
N VAL A 99 4.08 -2.25 -9.67
CA VAL A 99 3.50 -3.22 -8.72
C VAL A 99 3.12 -4.49 -9.46
N VAL A 100 3.59 -5.63 -8.97
CA VAL A 100 3.04 -6.95 -9.35
C VAL A 100 2.15 -7.48 -8.24
N LEU A 101 1.06 -8.13 -8.62
CA LEU A 101 0.11 -8.77 -7.72
C LEU A 101 0.15 -10.28 -7.96
N VAL A 102 0.42 -11.06 -6.92
CA VAL A 102 0.32 -12.52 -6.96
C VAL A 102 -0.89 -12.95 -6.13
N GLY A 103 -1.81 -13.68 -6.77
CA GLY A 103 -3.15 -13.94 -6.29
C GLY A 103 -4.16 -12.97 -6.92
N ALA A 104 -4.95 -13.47 -7.87
CA ALA A 104 -6.07 -12.81 -8.54
C ALA A 104 -7.43 -13.29 -7.99
N GLY A 105 -7.48 -13.66 -6.72
CA GLY A 105 -8.72 -13.86 -5.96
C GLY A 105 -9.45 -12.54 -5.68
N ASN A 106 -10.47 -12.57 -4.81
CA ASN A 106 -11.31 -11.39 -4.52
C ASN A 106 -10.50 -10.15 -4.12
N LEU A 107 -9.53 -10.30 -3.20
CA LEU A 107 -8.70 -9.18 -2.75
C LEU A 107 -7.76 -8.69 -3.85
N GLY A 108 -7.06 -9.60 -4.54
CA GLY A 108 -6.13 -9.25 -5.61
C GLY A 108 -6.79 -8.47 -6.75
N ARG A 109 -8.00 -8.89 -7.17
CA ARG A 109 -8.79 -8.16 -8.17
C ARG A 109 -9.19 -6.78 -7.71
N ALA A 110 -9.66 -6.65 -6.46
CA ALA A 110 -10.02 -5.37 -5.89
C ALA A 110 -8.82 -4.41 -5.84
N LEU A 111 -7.64 -4.91 -5.48
CA LEU A 111 -6.39 -4.13 -5.48
C LEU A 111 -5.94 -3.75 -6.89
N ALA A 112 -6.05 -4.64 -7.87
CA ALA A 112 -5.73 -4.36 -9.27
C ALA A 112 -6.57 -3.19 -9.84
N GLY A 113 -7.84 -3.10 -9.44
CA GLY A 113 -8.76 -2.03 -9.85
C GLY A 113 -8.70 -0.76 -9.01
N TYR A 114 -7.91 -0.72 -7.92
CA TYR A 114 -7.95 0.39 -6.98
C TYR A 114 -7.30 1.65 -7.55
N ARG A 115 -8.13 2.62 -7.96
CA ARG A 115 -7.68 3.90 -8.55
C ARG A 115 -6.76 4.71 -7.63
N GLY A 116 -6.81 4.48 -6.32
CA GLY A 116 -5.94 5.15 -5.36
C GLY A 116 -4.46 4.80 -5.51
N PHE A 117 -4.12 3.62 -6.06
CA PHE A 117 -2.74 3.26 -6.37
C PHE A 117 -2.17 4.17 -7.46
N ARG A 118 -2.84 4.26 -8.61
CA ARG A 118 -2.39 5.12 -9.72
C ARG A 118 -2.25 6.59 -9.32
N ARG A 119 -3.20 7.11 -8.54
CA ARG A 119 -3.14 8.49 -8.03
C ARG A 119 -1.96 8.75 -7.10
N ARG A 120 -1.42 7.71 -6.47
CA ARG A 120 -0.29 7.77 -5.53
C ARG A 120 1.03 7.29 -6.17
N GLY A 121 1.08 7.17 -7.50
CA GLY A 121 2.29 6.76 -8.22
C GLY A 121 2.50 5.26 -8.33
N PHE A 122 1.55 4.42 -7.89
CA PHE A 122 1.65 2.96 -8.00
C PHE A 122 0.90 2.46 -9.24
N THR A 123 1.62 1.84 -10.16
CA THR A 123 1.05 1.25 -11.38
C THR A 123 1.16 -0.26 -11.31
N VAL A 124 0.02 -0.95 -11.39
CA VAL A 124 -0.01 -2.40 -11.52
C VAL A 124 0.46 -2.77 -12.92
N VAL A 125 1.52 -3.58 -13.01
CA VAL A 125 2.16 -4.00 -14.28
C VAL A 125 2.06 -5.50 -14.54
N GLY A 126 1.61 -6.27 -13.56
CA GLY A 126 1.42 -7.71 -13.70
C GLY A 126 0.47 -8.25 -12.64
N LEU A 127 -0.31 -9.24 -13.04
CA LEU A 127 -1.24 -9.98 -12.19
C LEU A 127 -1.01 -11.47 -12.45
N PHE A 128 -0.84 -12.25 -11.39
CA PHE A 128 -0.46 -13.66 -11.45
C PHE A 128 -1.41 -14.52 -10.63
N ASP A 129 -1.80 -15.68 -11.15
CA ASP A 129 -2.64 -16.65 -10.44
C ASP A 129 -2.36 -18.08 -10.94
N ASN A 130 -2.66 -19.09 -10.11
CA ASN A 130 -2.49 -20.49 -10.48
C ASN A 130 -3.77 -21.14 -11.03
N ASP A 131 -4.93 -20.51 -10.83
CA ASP A 131 -6.22 -20.95 -11.33
C ASP A 131 -6.28 -20.80 -12.85
N GLN A 132 -6.36 -21.94 -13.53
CA GLN A 132 -6.39 -22.02 -14.99
C GLN A 132 -7.64 -21.41 -15.61
N ALA A 133 -8.72 -21.25 -14.85
CA ALA A 133 -9.88 -20.51 -15.32
C ALA A 133 -9.62 -18.99 -15.40
N LEU A 134 -8.61 -18.50 -14.67
CA LEU A 134 -8.27 -17.07 -14.61
C LEU A 134 -7.10 -16.73 -15.52
N VAL A 135 -6.13 -17.62 -15.67
CA VAL A 135 -4.97 -17.41 -16.55
C VAL A 135 -5.44 -17.07 -17.97
N GLY A 136 -4.89 -15.98 -18.53
CA GLY A 136 -5.26 -15.44 -19.84
C GLY A 136 -6.48 -14.51 -19.84
N THR A 137 -7.25 -14.44 -18.76
CA THR A 137 -8.33 -13.45 -18.63
C THR A 137 -7.78 -12.05 -18.37
N GLU A 138 -8.57 -11.03 -18.69
CA GLU A 138 -8.20 -9.63 -18.44
C GLU A 138 -8.94 -9.08 -17.22
N ILE A 139 -8.19 -8.49 -16.29
CA ILE A 139 -8.71 -7.86 -15.08
C ILE A 139 -8.15 -6.44 -15.02
N HIS A 140 -9.02 -5.44 -15.12
CA HIS A 140 -8.66 -4.03 -15.08
C HIS A 140 -7.54 -3.61 -16.06
N GLY A 141 -7.52 -4.19 -17.27
CA GLY A 141 -6.50 -3.92 -18.28
C GLY A 141 -5.21 -4.74 -18.13
N GLN A 142 -5.15 -5.69 -17.20
CA GLN A 142 -4.01 -6.58 -16.98
C GLN A 142 -4.40 -8.02 -17.30
N GLN A 143 -3.63 -8.68 -18.16
CA GLN A 143 -3.78 -10.12 -18.37
C GLN A 143 -3.23 -10.89 -17.17
N VAL A 144 -4.01 -11.85 -16.67
CA VAL A 144 -3.58 -12.76 -15.62
C VAL A 144 -2.59 -13.76 -16.20
N ARG A 145 -1.39 -13.83 -15.64
CA ARG A 145 -0.33 -14.77 -16.00
C ARG A 145 -0.32 -15.97 -15.05
N ASP A 146 0.20 -17.09 -15.53
CA ASP A 146 0.27 -18.32 -14.75
C ASP A 146 1.33 -18.19 -13.63
N ALA A 147 0.96 -18.62 -12.42
CA ALA A 147 1.83 -18.65 -11.24
C ALA A 147 2.13 -20.06 -10.73
N ARG A 148 1.63 -21.13 -11.40
CA ARG A 148 1.80 -22.52 -10.94
C ARG A 148 3.26 -22.94 -10.86
N ASN A 149 4.05 -22.54 -11.84
CA ASN A 149 5.47 -22.81 -11.88
C ASN A 149 6.24 -21.61 -11.34
N THR A 150 6.94 -21.80 -10.23
CA THR A 150 7.70 -20.74 -9.56
C THR A 150 8.87 -20.23 -10.40
N ALA A 151 9.46 -21.07 -11.27
CA ALA A 151 10.52 -20.63 -12.18
C ALA A 151 9.99 -19.67 -13.25
N ASP A 152 8.83 -19.98 -13.83
CA ASP A 152 8.17 -19.13 -14.83
C ASP A 152 7.70 -17.82 -14.18
N LEU A 153 7.10 -17.91 -12.98
CA LEU A 153 6.73 -16.74 -12.17
C LEU A 153 7.95 -15.83 -11.93
N THR A 154 9.09 -16.41 -11.52
CA THR A 154 10.33 -15.65 -11.27
C THR A 154 10.79 -14.91 -12.52
N ALA A 155 10.82 -15.59 -13.67
CA ALA A 155 11.24 -15.01 -14.94
C ALA A 155 10.30 -13.88 -15.41
N ASP A 156 8.99 -14.11 -15.35
CA ASP A 156 7.98 -13.13 -15.74
C ASP A 156 7.98 -11.90 -14.84
N VAL A 157 8.15 -12.09 -13.53
CA VAL A 157 8.28 -11.00 -12.57
C VAL A 157 9.55 -10.20 -12.84
N ALA A 158 10.69 -10.87 -13.06
CA ALA A 158 11.95 -10.18 -13.36
C ALA A 158 11.86 -9.35 -14.64
N ALA A 159 11.20 -9.86 -15.69
CA ALA A 159 10.96 -9.14 -16.94
C ALA A 159 10.10 -7.87 -16.75
N LEU A 160 9.21 -7.89 -15.77
CA LEU A 160 8.40 -6.73 -15.38
C LEU A 160 9.12 -5.74 -14.48
N GLN A 161 10.34 -6.03 -14.00
CA GLN A 161 11.15 -5.18 -13.13
C GLN A 161 10.30 -4.39 -12.09
N PRO A 162 9.48 -5.06 -11.27
CA PRO A 162 8.65 -4.37 -10.30
C PRO A 162 9.51 -3.82 -9.17
N THR A 163 9.10 -2.67 -8.65
CA THR A 163 9.69 -2.10 -7.43
C THR A 163 9.02 -2.66 -6.19
N ILE A 164 7.76 -3.11 -6.29
CA ILE A 164 6.97 -3.63 -5.19
C ILE A 164 6.19 -4.87 -5.66
N ALA A 165 6.14 -5.91 -4.83
CA ALA A 165 5.22 -7.02 -5.02
C ALA A 165 4.15 -7.05 -3.93
N VAL A 166 2.95 -7.49 -4.30
CA VAL A 166 1.83 -7.70 -3.38
C VAL A 166 1.45 -9.18 -3.40
N ILE A 167 1.43 -9.81 -2.22
CA ILE A 167 1.03 -11.20 -2.03
C ILE A 167 -0.39 -11.21 -1.47
N ALA A 168 -1.33 -11.75 -2.24
CA ALA A 168 -2.74 -11.90 -1.88
C ALA A 168 -3.22 -13.35 -2.10
N VAL A 169 -2.34 -14.32 -1.82
CA VAL A 169 -2.60 -15.76 -1.91
C VAL A 169 -2.95 -16.34 -0.52
N PRO A 170 -3.51 -17.57 -0.46
CA PRO A 170 -3.67 -18.32 0.79
C PRO A 170 -2.32 -18.62 1.47
N ASP A 171 -2.39 -19.11 2.71
CA ASP A 171 -1.23 -19.35 3.58
C ASP A 171 -0.23 -20.38 3.04
N ASP A 172 -0.74 -21.49 2.51
CA ASP A 172 0.04 -22.59 1.94
C ASP A 172 0.92 -22.18 0.75
N ALA A 173 0.43 -21.24 -0.05
CA ALA A 173 1.13 -20.72 -1.24
C ALA A 173 2.02 -19.51 -0.95
N ALA A 174 1.91 -18.87 0.22
CA ALA A 174 2.51 -17.55 0.45
C ALA A 174 4.04 -17.56 0.51
N GLN A 175 4.65 -18.53 1.20
CA GLN A 175 6.12 -18.63 1.30
C GLN A 175 6.77 -18.96 -0.06
N PRO A 176 6.32 -19.99 -0.82
CA PRO A 176 6.87 -20.25 -2.15
C PRO A 176 6.78 -19.06 -3.11
N VAL A 177 5.69 -18.28 -3.05
CA VAL A 177 5.54 -17.05 -3.81
C VAL A 177 6.52 -15.98 -3.33
N CYS A 178 6.70 -15.80 -2.02
CA CYS A 178 7.68 -14.89 -1.46
C CYS A 178 9.09 -15.22 -1.97
N ASP A 179 9.49 -16.49 -1.90
CA ASP A 179 10.81 -16.95 -2.35
C ASP A 179 11.03 -16.67 -3.85
N ALA A 180 10.01 -16.91 -4.68
CA ALA A 180 10.07 -16.61 -6.12
C ALA A 180 10.20 -15.10 -6.39
N LEU A 181 9.48 -14.25 -5.65
CA LEU A 181 9.59 -12.79 -5.77
C LEU A 181 10.98 -12.29 -5.34
N VAL A 182 11.53 -12.85 -4.26
CA VAL A 182 12.90 -12.56 -3.81
C VAL A 182 13.92 -12.98 -4.87
N ALA A 183 13.78 -14.18 -5.43
CA ALA A 183 14.63 -14.68 -6.51
C ALA A 183 14.55 -13.82 -7.78
N ALA A 184 13.39 -13.22 -8.05
CA ALA A 184 13.20 -12.26 -9.15
C ALA A 184 13.83 -10.88 -8.87
N GLY A 185 14.39 -10.66 -7.67
CA GLY A 185 15.06 -9.43 -7.27
C GLY A 185 14.16 -8.38 -6.62
N VAL A 186 12.94 -8.74 -6.21
CA VAL A 186 12.04 -7.82 -5.51
C VAL A 186 12.54 -7.56 -4.10
N GLN A 187 12.66 -6.28 -3.73
CA GLN A 187 13.18 -5.86 -2.42
C GLN A 187 12.09 -5.34 -1.47
N SER A 188 10.86 -5.18 -1.94
CA SER A 188 9.75 -4.65 -1.15
C SER A 188 8.48 -5.46 -1.42
N ILE A 189 7.96 -6.11 -0.38
CA ILE A 189 6.82 -7.01 -0.47
C ILE A 189 5.74 -6.56 0.52
N LEU A 190 4.52 -6.37 0.03
CA LEU A 190 3.33 -6.17 0.85
C LEU A 190 2.53 -7.47 0.90
N SER A 191 2.41 -8.09 2.06
CA SER A 191 1.70 -9.38 2.22
C SER A 191 0.38 -9.22 2.95
N PHE A 192 -0.69 -9.75 2.35
CA PHE A 192 -1.99 -9.95 2.99
C PHE A 192 -2.20 -11.41 3.44
N ALA A 193 -1.21 -12.28 3.23
CA ALA A 193 -1.30 -13.67 3.68
C ALA A 193 -1.34 -13.73 5.23
N PRO A 194 -2.15 -14.62 5.82
CA PRO A 194 -2.32 -14.68 7.27
C PRO A 194 -1.15 -15.37 8.00
N CYS A 195 -0.01 -15.60 7.33
CA CYS A 195 1.19 -16.23 7.88
C CYS A 195 2.36 -15.25 8.00
N ALA A 196 3.38 -15.64 8.75
CA ALA A 196 4.67 -14.95 8.73
C ALA A 196 5.45 -15.43 7.51
N LEU A 197 6.17 -14.52 6.85
CA LEU A 197 7.01 -14.84 5.71
C LEU A 197 8.47 -14.68 6.11
N GLU A 198 9.30 -15.63 5.68
CA GLU A 198 10.74 -15.57 5.80
C GLU A 198 11.32 -14.90 4.56
N ALA A 199 12.17 -13.89 4.75
CA ALA A 199 12.85 -13.22 3.67
C ALA A 199 14.26 -12.79 4.11
N PRO A 200 15.23 -12.67 3.18
CA PRO A 200 16.56 -12.16 3.51
C PRO A 200 16.51 -10.73 4.08
N PRO A 201 17.49 -10.30 4.89
CA PRO A 201 17.52 -8.94 5.47
C PRO A 201 17.54 -7.80 4.45
N THR A 202 17.82 -8.09 3.17
CA THR A 202 17.80 -7.13 2.07
C THR A 202 16.40 -6.87 1.52
N VAL A 203 15.39 -7.64 1.96
CA VAL A 203 14.01 -7.57 1.48
C VAL A 203 13.11 -7.11 2.62
N GLU A 204 12.43 -5.99 2.42
CA GLU A 204 11.44 -5.49 3.35
C GLU A 204 10.10 -6.19 3.11
N VAL A 205 9.59 -6.90 4.10
CA VAL A 205 8.26 -7.53 4.05
C VAL A 205 7.34 -6.83 5.03
N ARG A 206 6.30 -6.17 4.50
CA ARG A 206 5.25 -5.53 5.28
C ARG A 206 3.98 -6.35 5.25
N ARG A 207 3.57 -6.88 6.39
CA ARG A 207 2.29 -7.58 6.54
C ARG A 207 1.15 -6.60 6.79
N VAL A 208 -0.01 -6.86 6.19
CA VAL A 208 -1.27 -6.18 6.47
C VAL A 208 -2.28 -7.21 6.93
N ASP A 209 -2.72 -7.08 8.18
CA ASP A 209 -3.75 -7.93 8.77
C ASP A 209 -4.99 -7.08 9.09
N LEU A 210 -5.95 -7.09 8.17
CA LEU A 210 -7.17 -6.30 8.30
C LEU A 210 -8.00 -6.72 9.54
N ALA A 211 -7.89 -7.98 9.98
CA ALA A 211 -8.63 -8.44 11.16
C ALA A 211 -8.06 -7.82 12.44
N VAL A 212 -6.72 -7.73 12.56
CA VAL A 212 -6.05 -7.07 13.67
C VAL A 212 -6.41 -5.58 13.72
N GLU A 213 -6.47 -4.90 12.56
CA GLU A 213 -6.93 -3.50 12.49
C GLU A 213 -8.36 -3.33 13.00
N MET A 214 -9.27 -4.24 12.66
CA MET A 214 -10.66 -4.21 13.16
C MET A 214 -10.74 -4.49 14.66
N GLN A 215 -9.90 -5.37 15.20
CA GLN A 215 -9.81 -5.63 16.64
C GLN A 215 -9.33 -4.39 17.41
N MET A 216 -8.35 -3.66 16.87
CA MET A 216 -7.89 -2.38 17.45
C MET A 216 -9.00 -1.33 17.47
N LEU A 217 -9.79 -1.23 16.39
CA LEU A 217 -10.98 -0.34 16.38
C LEU A 217 -12.03 -0.76 17.41
N SER A 218 -12.23 -2.07 17.60
CA SER A 218 -13.14 -2.58 18.64
C SER A 218 -12.66 -2.20 20.04
N PHE A 219 -11.36 -2.27 20.30
CA PHE A 219 -10.78 -1.84 21.58
C PHE A 219 -10.96 -0.33 21.80
N GLU A 220 -10.69 0.49 20.78
CA GLU A 220 -10.88 1.95 20.85
C GLU A 220 -12.33 2.32 21.15
N ARG A 221 -13.30 1.59 20.57
CA ARG A 221 -14.72 1.76 20.88
C ARG A 221 -15.02 1.51 22.35
N VAL A 222 -14.49 0.44 22.94
CA VAL A 222 -14.70 0.12 24.36
C VAL A 222 -14.10 1.21 25.24
N ARG A 223 -12.85 1.60 24.97
CA ARG A 223 -12.18 2.67 25.72
C ARG A 223 -12.94 4.00 25.67
N ASN A 224 -13.48 4.35 24.50
CA ASN A 224 -14.22 5.60 24.34
C ASN A 224 -15.63 5.54 24.95
N ALA A 225 -16.22 4.35 25.07
CA ALA A 225 -17.47 4.15 25.79
C ALA A 225 -17.30 4.32 27.32
N ASP A 226 -16.17 3.84 27.87
CA ASP A 226 -15.84 4.02 29.29
C ASP A 226 -15.44 5.47 29.63
N ALA A 227 -14.99 6.24 28.63
CA ALA A 227 -14.64 7.65 28.75
C ALA A 227 -15.83 8.63 28.58
N ASP A 228 -17.05 8.12 28.38
CA ASP A 228 -18.25 8.95 28.28
C ASP A 228 -18.63 9.53 29.67
N PRO A 229 -18.58 10.86 29.87
CA PRO A 229 -18.91 11.51 31.15
C PRO A 229 -20.37 11.32 31.58
N GLY A 230 -21.24 10.79 30.70
CA GLY A 230 -22.65 10.51 30.99
C GLY A 230 -22.89 9.34 31.96
N SER A 231 -21.92 8.45 32.14
CA SER A 231 -22.03 7.27 33.02
C SER A 231 -21.79 7.61 34.51
N VAL A 232 -20.92 8.58 34.81
CA VAL A 232 -20.62 9.02 36.19
C VAL A 232 -21.71 9.90 36.82
N ALA A 233 -22.65 10.44 36.03
CA ALA A 233 -23.79 11.20 36.54
C ALA A 233 -24.91 10.30 37.09
N ALA A 234 -25.00 9.05 36.64
CA ALA A 234 -26.05 8.12 37.10
C ALA A 234 -25.76 7.56 38.50
N THR A 235 -24.49 7.44 38.90
CA THR A 235 -24.11 6.87 40.21
C THR A 235 -24.22 7.85 41.37
N LEU A 236 -24.39 9.15 41.10
CA LEU A 236 -24.54 10.19 42.14
C LEU A 236 -26.00 10.54 42.47
N ASN A 237 -26.96 10.20 41.60
CA ASN A 237 -28.38 10.47 41.82
C ASN A 237 -29.12 9.38 42.62
N GLU A 238 -28.53 8.20 42.82
CA GLU A 238 -29.13 7.15 43.67
C GLU A 238 -28.82 7.34 45.18
N ALA A 239 -27.88 8.23 45.53
CA ALA A 239 -27.54 8.51 46.92
C ALA A 239 -28.41 9.60 47.58
N GLU A 240 -29.14 10.41 46.80
CA GLU A 240 -29.99 11.50 47.33
C GLU A 240 -31.48 11.15 47.45
N ASN A 241 -31.93 9.96 47.00
CA ASN A 241 -33.35 9.58 47.07
C ASN A 241 -33.69 8.54 48.16
N THR A 242 -32.80 8.33 49.14
CA THR A 242 -33.00 7.36 50.24
C THR A 242 -33.28 8.02 51.60
N THR A 243 -33.63 9.30 51.65
CA THR A 243 -33.92 10.03 52.92
C THR A 243 -35.39 10.49 53.05
N ALA A 244 -36.32 9.89 52.31
CA ALA A 244 -37.75 10.15 52.51
C ALA A 244 -38.50 8.84 52.78
N GLY A 245 -38.61 8.48 54.07
CA GLY A 245 -39.47 7.36 54.47
C GLY A 245 -39.18 6.70 55.83
N GLU A 246 -38.82 7.46 56.87
CA GLU A 246 -39.00 6.94 58.24
C GLU A 246 -40.47 7.06 58.61
N ASN A 247 -41.13 5.92 58.86
CA ASN A 247 -42.27 5.73 59.76
C ASN A 247 -42.72 4.25 59.69
N ASN A 248 -42.25 3.38 60.60
CA ASN A 248 -43.12 2.67 61.55
C ASN A 248 -42.32 1.72 62.47
N SER A 249 -42.77 1.66 63.72
CA SER A 249 -42.29 0.87 64.85
C SER A 249 -42.31 -0.65 64.66
N GLY A 250 -41.41 -1.38 65.34
CA GLY A 250 -41.64 -2.80 65.63
C GLY A 250 -40.43 -3.64 66.07
N THR A 251 -40.10 -3.59 67.36
CA THR A 251 -39.67 -4.71 68.24
C THR A 251 -38.60 -5.76 67.81
N ARG A 252 -37.59 -5.86 68.71
CA ARG A 252 -36.89 -7.06 69.25
C ARG A 252 -35.83 -7.76 68.38
N SER A 253 -34.56 -7.69 68.81
CA SER A 253 -33.78 -8.78 69.48
C SER A 253 -33.06 -9.67 68.46
N VAL A 254 -31.84 -10.18 68.58
CA VAL A 254 -30.78 -10.33 69.59
C VAL A 254 -29.62 -11.04 68.86
N GLU A 255 -28.35 -10.67 69.13
CA GLU A 255 -27.11 -11.48 69.00
C GLU A 255 -26.79 -12.13 67.61
N HIS A 256 -25.60 -12.63 67.25
CA HIS A 256 -24.37 -12.98 67.94
C HIS A 256 -23.20 -12.98 66.93
N ARG A 257 -21.97 -12.99 67.46
CA ARG A 257 -20.69 -12.97 66.75
C ARG A 257 -20.31 -14.32 66.10
N SER A 258 -19.38 -14.24 65.14
CA SER A 258 -18.14 -15.03 65.02
C SER A 258 -17.95 -16.03 63.85
N ALA A 259 -16.76 -15.88 63.27
CA ALA A 259 -15.80 -16.90 62.79
C ALA A 259 -15.95 -17.56 61.40
N ALA A 260 -15.13 -17.06 60.47
CA ALA A 260 -13.97 -17.73 59.85
C ALA A 260 -14.04 -19.24 59.43
N THR A 261 -13.87 -19.42 58.11
CA THR A 261 -12.81 -20.23 57.46
C THR A 261 -12.98 -21.75 57.23
N SER A 262 -13.02 -22.08 55.91
CA SER A 262 -12.49 -23.26 55.17
C SER A 262 -13.25 -24.60 55.09
N GLY A 263 -13.54 -25.03 53.84
CA GLY A 263 -13.21 -26.39 53.36
C GLY A 263 -14.20 -27.13 52.43
N SER A 264 -13.75 -27.40 51.18
CA SER A 264 -14.18 -28.51 50.25
C SER A 264 -15.59 -28.42 49.62
N ILE A 265 -15.90 -28.93 48.43
CA ILE A 265 -15.91 -30.33 47.88
C ILE A 265 -16.09 -30.21 46.33
N GLY A 266 -15.38 -30.94 45.46
CA GLY A 266 -15.77 -32.21 44.78
C GLY A 266 -16.88 -32.02 43.72
N ALA A 267 -17.02 -32.74 42.60
CA ALA A 267 -16.32 -33.82 41.92
C ALA A 267 -16.93 -33.94 40.50
N ARG A 268 -16.22 -34.65 39.63
CA ARG A 268 -16.48 -35.17 38.24
C ARG A 268 -17.88 -35.85 38.05
N PRO A 269 -18.34 -36.27 36.83
CA PRO A 269 -17.51 -36.88 35.77
C PRO A 269 -17.92 -36.72 34.28
N ALA A 270 -17.05 -37.33 33.46
CA ALA A 270 -17.14 -37.59 32.03
C ALA A 270 -17.51 -39.06 31.76
N ALA A 271 -17.99 -39.37 30.56
CA ALA A 271 -17.90 -40.70 29.96
C ALA A 271 -17.68 -40.58 28.44
N ALA A 272 -16.80 -41.46 27.94
CA ALA A 272 -16.37 -41.69 26.58
C ALA A 272 -16.39 -43.20 26.36
N GLU A 273 -16.56 -43.70 25.14
CA GLU A 273 -16.12 -45.04 24.67
C GLU A 273 -15.84 -44.90 23.13
N THR A 274 -14.63 -45.06 22.57
CA THR A 274 -13.74 -46.25 22.29
C THR A 274 -14.44 -47.33 21.45
N GLY A 275 -13.96 -47.84 20.31
CA GLY A 275 -12.66 -48.41 19.86
C GLY A 275 -13.06 -49.71 19.09
N ASP A 276 -12.41 -50.25 18.05
CA ASP A 276 -11.04 -50.74 17.96
C ASP A 276 -10.77 -51.41 16.58
N ASP A 277 -9.49 -51.72 16.35
CA ASP A 277 -8.68 -52.25 15.24
C ASP A 277 -9.14 -53.45 14.36
N ALA A 278 -8.57 -53.55 13.13
CA ALA A 278 -7.64 -54.63 12.71
C ALA A 278 -7.21 -54.62 11.21
N GLN A 279 -6.02 -55.18 10.98
CA GLN A 279 -5.13 -55.26 9.80
C GLN A 279 -5.63 -56.11 8.59
N ASN A 280 -5.11 -55.85 7.36
CA ASN A 280 -4.46 -56.86 6.49
C ASN A 280 -3.71 -56.26 5.27
N VAL A 281 -2.72 -57.01 4.77
CA VAL A 281 -1.69 -56.74 3.75
C VAL A 281 -1.94 -57.53 2.44
N SER A 282 -1.44 -57.03 1.30
CA SER A 282 -0.74 -57.75 0.20
C SER A 282 -1.36 -57.94 -1.20
N THR A 283 -0.49 -57.73 -2.21
CA THR A 283 -0.45 -58.17 -3.63
C THR A 283 -1.51 -57.61 -4.60
N GLY A 284 -1.25 -57.25 -5.87
CA GLY A 284 -0.11 -57.37 -6.78
C GLY A 284 -0.63 -57.43 -8.25
N THR A 285 0.17 -56.94 -9.22
CA THR A 285 0.08 -57.12 -10.70
C THR A 285 -1.05 -56.39 -11.45
N ALA A 286 -0.83 -55.45 -12.40
CA ALA A 286 -0.09 -55.42 -13.67
C ALA A 286 -0.82 -56.03 -14.88
N THR A 287 -1.27 -55.16 -15.82
CA THR A 287 -1.37 -55.34 -17.29
C THR A 287 -1.93 -54.03 -17.86
N ALA A 288 -1.17 -53.15 -18.52
CA ALA A 288 -0.56 -53.21 -19.85
C ALA A 288 -1.58 -53.29 -21.01
N GLY A 289 -1.52 -52.28 -21.90
CA GLY A 289 -1.47 -52.55 -23.34
C GLY A 289 -2.45 -51.81 -24.26
N ALA A 290 -1.84 -51.20 -25.28
CA ALA A 290 -2.32 -50.85 -26.62
C ALA A 290 -3.06 -49.51 -26.79
N GLU A 291 -2.48 -48.48 -27.44
CA GLU A 291 -1.85 -48.32 -28.77
C GLU A 291 -2.79 -47.64 -29.79
N LEU A 292 -2.27 -46.51 -30.32
CA LEU A 292 -2.23 -46.10 -31.73
C LEU A 292 -3.50 -45.99 -32.57
N ALA A 293 -3.70 -44.78 -33.12
CA ALA A 293 -3.61 -44.45 -34.55
C ALA A 293 -4.39 -43.14 -34.77
N ASP A 294 -3.73 -42.04 -35.13
CA ASP A 294 -3.45 -41.66 -36.53
C ASP A 294 -4.73 -41.59 -37.38
N THR A 295 -5.13 -40.37 -37.74
CA THR A 295 -5.34 -39.99 -39.16
C THR A 295 -5.91 -38.56 -39.24
N ALA A 296 -5.09 -37.64 -39.72
CA ALA A 296 -5.57 -36.54 -40.55
C ALA A 296 -6.04 -37.12 -41.90
N PRO A 297 -6.93 -36.42 -42.62
CA PRO A 297 -6.50 -35.96 -43.93
C PRO A 297 -7.02 -34.56 -44.33
N THR A 298 -6.07 -33.78 -44.86
CA THR A 298 -6.05 -33.19 -46.21
C THR A 298 -7.12 -32.18 -46.67
N ALA A 299 -6.56 -31.09 -47.20
CA ALA A 299 -7.15 -29.93 -47.88
C ALA A 299 -7.97 -30.18 -49.17
N ARG A 300 -8.88 -29.24 -49.47
CA ARG A 300 -9.12 -28.53 -50.77
C ARG A 300 -10.38 -27.67 -50.66
N SER A 301 -10.32 -26.34 -50.78
CA SER A 301 -10.35 -25.52 -52.01
C SER A 301 -11.62 -25.68 -52.86
N LEU A 302 -12.40 -24.58 -53.00
CA LEU A 302 -13.15 -24.09 -54.19
C LEU A 302 -13.97 -22.87 -53.71
N ALA A 303 -13.55 -21.64 -54.05
CA ALA A 303 -14.03 -20.84 -55.19
C ALA A 303 -15.41 -20.17 -54.97
N GLY A 304 -15.45 -18.83 -55.05
CA GLY A 304 -16.64 -17.97 -54.97
C GLY A 304 -17.57 -18.08 -56.21
N PRO A 305 -18.34 -17.04 -56.64
CA PRO A 305 -18.12 -15.60 -56.44
C PRO A 305 -19.41 -14.77 -56.18
N GLY A 306 -19.27 -13.44 -56.01
CA GLY A 306 -20.29 -12.52 -56.55
C GLY A 306 -20.52 -11.18 -55.83
N ARG A 307 -19.79 -10.15 -56.30
CA ARG A 307 -20.20 -8.73 -56.49
C ARG A 307 -20.79 -7.99 -55.28
N GLY A 308 -20.17 -6.92 -54.77
CA GLY A 308 -19.78 -5.68 -55.44
C GLY A 308 -20.54 -4.56 -54.71
N THR A 309 -19.90 -3.53 -54.15
CA THR A 309 -19.54 -2.28 -54.84
C THR A 309 -18.65 -1.40 -53.94
N ARG A 310 -17.60 -0.79 -54.55
CA ARG A 310 -17.14 0.64 -54.46
C ARG A 310 -17.14 1.36 -53.09
N ARG A 311 -16.16 2.20 -52.69
CA ARG A 311 -15.07 2.92 -53.37
C ARG A 311 -14.19 3.63 -52.31
N LEU A 312 -12.88 3.38 -52.37
CA LEU A 312 -11.67 4.20 -52.10
C LEU A 312 -11.45 5.04 -50.82
N PRO A 313 -10.16 5.25 -50.43
CA PRO A 313 -9.73 5.71 -49.11
C PRO A 313 -9.26 7.18 -49.10
N ALA A 314 -9.10 7.76 -47.90
CA ALA A 314 -8.35 8.99 -47.71
C ALA A 314 -7.16 8.74 -46.76
N THR A 315 -5.97 8.75 -47.35
CA THR A 315 -4.67 8.84 -46.70
C THR A 315 -4.38 10.31 -46.36
N HIS A 316 -3.97 10.60 -45.13
CA HIS A 316 -3.26 11.85 -44.82
C HIS A 316 -1.96 11.51 -44.08
N ALA A 317 -0.84 11.70 -44.78
CA ALA A 317 0.49 11.91 -44.23
C ALA A 317 0.93 13.35 -44.58
N PRO A 318 1.90 13.92 -43.85
CA PRO A 318 2.08 15.37 -43.69
C PRO A 318 3.02 15.96 -44.74
N PRO A 319 3.10 17.30 -44.88
CA PRO A 319 4.14 17.93 -45.68
C PRO A 319 5.41 18.22 -44.88
N THR A 320 6.54 17.82 -45.44
CA THR A 320 7.88 18.37 -45.20
C THR A 320 8.32 19.15 -46.44
N HIS A 321 9.06 20.25 -46.24
CA HIS A 321 10.02 20.97 -47.11
C HIS A 321 10.02 22.43 -46.64
N ALA A 322 11.09 23.22 -46.63
CA ALA A 322 12.54 23.04 -46.74
C ALA A 322 13.16 24.42 -46.40
N ALA A 323 14.46 24.43 -46.14
CA ALA A 323 15.33 25.53 -45.76
C ALA A 323 15.25 26.83 -46.60
N CYS A 324 15.56 27.97 -45.97
CA CYS A 324 16.42 28.99 -46.58
C CYS A 324 17.13 29.84 -45.50
N ALA A 325 18.41 30.07 -45.73
CA ALA A 325 19.35 30.86 -44.93
C ALA A 325 19.35 32.33 -45.35
N ALA A 326 19.68 33.25 -44.43
CA ALA A 326 20.51 34.42 -44.72
C ALA A 326 20.87 35.18 -43.43
N ALA A 327 22.17 35.43 -43.28
CA ALA A 327 22.79 36.36 -42.34
C ALA A 327 22.73 37.80 -42.86
N GLN A 328 22.77 38.78 -41.94
CA GLN A 328 23.35 40.14 -42.02
C GLN A 328 22.99 40.84 -40.68
N ALA A 329 23.89 41.20 -39.76
CA ALA A 329 25.08 42.07 -39.80
C ALA A 329 24.75 43.57 -39.96
N THR A 330 24.69 44.29 -38.82
CA THR A 330 25.10 45.70 -38.60
C THR A 330 25.33 45.84 -37.07
N SER A 331 26.54 45.94 -36.49
CA SER A 331 27.47 47.09 -36.39
C SER A 331 26.78 48.42 -36.06
N HIS A 332 27.21 49.35 -35.22
CA HIS A 332 28.31 49.54 -34.26
C HIS A 332 28.04 50.94 -33.65
N SER A 333 28.27 51.15 -32.35
CA SER A 333 28.94 52.32 -31.71
C SER A 333 28.51 52.35 -30.22
N ALA A 334 29.32 51.94 -29.25
CA ALA A 334 30.58 52.53 -28.77
C ALA A 334 30.42 53.98 -28.24
N THR A 335 30.36 54.10 -26.90
CA THR A 335 31.11 55.08 -26.09
C THR A 335 31.12 54.63 -24.63
N GLU A 336 32.29 54.17 -24.17
CA GLU A 336 32.75 54.10 -22.78
C GLU A 336 33.14 55.52 -22.25
N PRO A 337 33.82 55.71 -21.10
CA PRO A 337 33.43 55.37 -19.72
C PRO A 337 33.71 56.55 -18.74
N THR A 338 33.21 56.49 -17.50
CA THR A 338 33.80 57.24 -16.36
C THR A 338 33.81 56.43 -15.06
N SER A 339 34.97 55.80 -14.83
CA SER A 339 35.80 55.65 -13.62
C SER A 339 35.37 56.27 -12.25
N LYS A 340 35.76 55.53 -11.20
CA LYS A 340 35.99 55.85 -9.75
C LYS A 340 34.79 55.64 -8.80
N GLY A 341 34.92 54.98 -7.65
CA GLY A 341 36.12 54.47 -6.97
C GLY A 341 35.75 53.66 -5.72
N SER A 342 36.69 52.79 -5.34
CA SER A 342 36.71 52.01 -4.11
C SER A 342 37.17 52.87 -2.93
N VAL A 343 36.50 52.78 -1.78
CA VAL A 343 37.07 53.10 -0.46
C VAL A 343 36.55 52.08 0.55
N VAL A 344 37.50 51.46 1.22
CA VAL A 344 37.40 50.52 2.34
C VAL A 344 37.87 51.27 3.61
N THR A 345 37.43 50.77 4.78
CA THR A 345 37.93 50.97 6.17
C THR A 345 37.54 52.25 6.94
N PRO A 346 37.60 52.23 8.29
CA PRO A 346 38.13 51.21 9.22
C PRO A 346 37.08 50.28 9.84
#